data_AF-A0A9N9NBX4-F1
#
_entry.id   AF-A0A9N9NBX4-F1
#
_cell.length_a   1.000
_cell.length_b   1.000
_cell.length_c   1.000
_cell.angle_alpha   90.00
_cell.angle_beta   90.00
_cell.angle_gamma   90.00
#
_symmetry.space_group_name_H-M   'P 1'
#
loop_
_entity.id
_entity.type
_entity.pdbx_description
1 polymer ?
#
loop_
_entity_poly.entity_id
_entity_poly.type
_entity_poly.pdbx_seq_one_letter_code
_entity_poly.pdbx_strand_id
1 'polypeptide(L)'
;MKFLSILTFALVLIIAIVHATPVKRSIQNKVGTQGVRFQDSYRQYIKSVKGVYDDYKSKIDSFNKEIKAAAKEDHTDEADVKWLIGWNGKYDDKVNDFKSTADELDSLVDKLQEKLSAYQ
;
A
#
# COMPACT_ATOMS: atom_id res chain seq x y z
N MET A 1 3.18 0.50 -17.50
CA MET A 1 4.18 -0.54 -17.13
C MET A 1 4.56 -0.55 -15.64
N LYS A 2 4.68 0.59 -14.95
CA LYS A 2 5.08 0.62 -13.52
C LYS A 2 4.08 -0.03 -12.54
N PHE A 3 2.78 0.05 -12.84
CA PHE A 3 1.71 -0.51 -12.01
C PHE A 3 1.77 -2.04 -11.90
N LEU A 4 2.02 -2.73 -13.01
CA LEU A 4 2.16 -4.19 -13.03
C LEU A 4 3.36 -4.64 -12.18
N SER A 5 4.50 -3.96 -12.28
CA SER A 5 5.70 -4.31 -11.52
C SER A 5 5.51 -4.16 -10.02
N ILE A 6 4.83 -3.10 -9.56
CA ILE A 6 4.55 -2.87 -8.14
C ILE A 6 3.55 -3.90 -7.60
N LEU A 7 2.49 -4.18 -8.37
CA LEU A 7 1.48 -5.20 -8.01
C LEU A 7 2.09 -6.60 -7.94
N THR A 8 2.98 -6.94 -8.87
CA THR A 8 3.69 -8.22 -8.88
C THR A 8 4.62 -8.34 -7.66
N PHE A 9 5.28 -7.25 -7.27
CA PHE A 9 6.13 -7.22 -6.07
C PHE A 9 5.33 -7.42 -4.78
N ALA A 10 4.16 -6.78 -4.67
CA ALA A 10 3.26 -6.96 -3.54
C ALA A 10 2.73 -8.41 -3.46
N LEU A 11 2.42 -9.04 -4.60
CA LEU A 11 1.94 -10.42 -4.66
C LEU A 11 2.99 -11.43 -4.18
N VAL A 12 4.26 -11.25 -4.57
CA VAL A 12 5.37 -12.12 -4.13
C VAL A 12 5.56 -12.06 -2.61
N LEU A 13 5.37 -10.87 -2.03
CA LEU A 13 5.50 -10.63 -0.60
C LEU A 13 4.42 -11.36 0.22
N ILE A 14 3.18 -11.43 -0.28
CA ILE A 14 2.07 -12.14 0.35
C ILE A 14 2.31 -13.66 0.37
N ILE A 15 2.84 -14.23 -0.73
CA ILE A 15 3.12 -15.68 -0.83
C ILE A 15 4.20 -16.11 0.19
N ALA A 16 5.20 -15.26 0.45
CA ALA A 16 6.26 -15.57 1.40
C ALA A 16 5.76 -15.67 2.86
N ILE A 17 4.73 -14.90 3.23
CA ILE A 17 4.19 -14.85 4.60
C ILE A 17 3.29 -16.08 4.90
N VAL A 18 2.55 -16.57 3.89
CA VAL A 18 1.59 -17.69 4.07
C VAL A 18 2.27 -19.05 4.34
N HIS A 19 3.55 -19.23 3.96
CA HIS A 19 4.26 -20.51 4.12
C HIS A 19 5.08 -20.63 5.41
N ALA A 20 5.08 -19.61 6.27
CA ALA A 20 5.81 -19.64 7.53
C ALA A 20 5.00 -20.34 8.65
N THR A 21 4.87 -21.66 8.59
CA THR A 21 4.38 -22.45 9.73
C THR A 21 5.33 -22.35 10.93
N PRO A 22 4.85 -22.05 12.15
CA PRO A 22 5.72 -21.90 13.31
C PRO A 22 6.16 -23.28 13.84
N VAL A 23 7.45 -23.59 13.68
CA VAL A 23 8.09 -24.70 14.40
C VAL A 23 8.61 -24.15 15.73
N LYS A 24 8.15 -24.69 16.87
CA LYS A 24 8.70 -24.39 18.21
C LYS A 24 10.17 -24.83 18.28
N ARG A 25 11.08 -23.97 17.83
CA ARG A 25 12.51 -23.98 18.18
C ARG A 25 12.86 -22.56 18.61
N SER A 26 13.67 -22.41 19.65
CA SER A 26 14.22 -21.11 20.02
C SER A 26 14.90 -20.49 18.79
N ILE A 27 14.59 -19.23 18.50
CA ILE A 27 15.20 -18.51 17.38
C ILE A 27 16.69 -18.37 17.68
N GLN A 28 17.54 -19.06 16.92
CA GLN A 28 19.00 -18.96 17.05
C GLN A 28 19.50 -17.60 16.56
N ASN A 29 20.64 -17.11 17.07
CA ASN A 29 21.16 -15.75 16.81
C ASN A 29 21.16 -15.35 15.32
N LYS A 30 21.57 -16.24 14.40
CA LYS A 30 21.57 -15.94 12.96
C LYS A 30 20.16 -15.73 12.39
N VAL A 31 19.17 -16.48 12.89
CA VAL A 31 17.76 -16.36 12.49
C VAL A 31 17.17 -15.07 13.05
N GLY A 32 17.51 -14.70 14.29
CA GLY A 32 17.11 -13.43 14.90
C GLY A 32 17.64 -12.22 14.13
N THR A 33 18.94 -12.20 13.83
CA THR A 33 19.55 -11.11 13.04
C THR A 33 18.95 -11.00 11.64
N GLN A 34 18.71 -12.12 10.95
CA GLN A 34 18.03 -12.07 9.65
C GLN A 34 16.59 -11.59 9.77
N GLY A 35 15.86 -12.04 10.79
CA GLY A 35 14.49 -11.60 11.08
C GLY A 35 14.40 -10.07 11.24
N VAL A 36 15.28 -9.47 12.05
CA VAL A 36 15.35 -8.02 12.23
C VAL A 36 15.65 -7.30 10.91
N ARG A 37 16.63 -7.78 10.13
CA ARG A 37 16.97 -7.19 8.83
C ARG A 37 15.78 -7.21 7.85
N PHE A 38 15.04 -8.31 7.80
CA PHE A 38 13.84 -8.42 6.96
C PHE A 38 12.70 -7.55 7.48
N GLN A 39 12.50 -7.46 8.80
CA GLN A 39 11.55 -6.55 9.43
C GLN A 39 11.80 -5.10 8.99
N ASP A 40 13.04 -4.63 9.09
CA ASP A 40 13.42 -3.27 8.67
C ASP A 40 13.17 -3.04 7.18
N SER A 41 13.50 -4.03 6.35
CA SER A 41 13.24 -3.99 4.91
C SER A 41 11.74 -3.89 4.61
N TYR A 42 10.91 -4.69 5.30
CA TYR A 42 9.46 -4.64 5.15
C TYR A 42 8.89 -3.28 5.57
N ARG A 43 9.33 -2.71 6.70
CA ARG A 43 8.92 -1.35 7.11
C ARG A 43 9.27 -0.31 6.06
N GLN A 44 10.47 -0.39 5.48
CA GLN A 44 10.89 0.54 4.44
C GLN A 44 9.97 0.44 3.20
N TYR A 45 9.66 -0.78 2.75
CA TYR A 45 8.75 -0.98 1.62
C TYR A 45 7.33 -0.49 1.92
N ILE A 46 6.79 -0.76 3.11
CA ILE A 46 5.48 -0.27 3.52
C ILE A 46 5.44 1.25 3.54
N LYS A 47 6.51 1.91 4.04
CA LYS A 47 6.64 3.37 3.97
C LYS A 47 6.60 3.90 2.54
N SER A 48 7.32 3.26 1.61
CA SER A 48 7.27 3.63 0.19
C SER A 48 5.88 3.45 -0.41
N VAL A 49 5.18 2.37 -0.06
CA VAL A 49 3.81 2.10 -0.48
C VAL A 49 2.84 3.18 0.03
N LYS A 50 2.93 3.56 1.32
CA LYS A 50 2.12 4.64 1.89
C LYS A 50 2.39 5.99 1.20
N GLY A 51 3.64 6.29 0.86
CA GLY A 51 3.97 7.47 0.07
C GLY A 51 3.34 7.47 -1.33
N VAL A 52 3.30 6.31 -2.01
CA VAL A 52 2.61 6.17 -3.30
C VAL A 52 1.10 6.38 -3.15
N TYR A 53 0.50 5.90 -2.06
CA TYR A 53 -0.90 6.20 -1.74
C TYR A 53 -1.14 7.71 -1.61
N ASP A 54 -0.30 8.41 -0.83
CA ASP A 54 -0.44 9.85 -0.60
C ASP A 54 -0.37 10.64 -1.93
N ASP A 55 0.55 10.26 -2.81
CA ASP A 55 0.68 10.83 -4.15
C ASP A 55 -0.57 10.63 -5.00
N TYR A 56 -1.16 9.43 -5.00
CA TYR A 56 -2.40 9.17 -5.72
C TYR A 56 -3.57 9.94 -5.13
N LYS A 57 -3.68 9.98 -3.80
CA LYS A 57 -4.77 10.68 -3.12
C LYS A 57 -4.76 12.16 -3.45
N SER A 58 -3.57 12.78 -3.42
CA SER A 58 -3.38 14.17 -3.85
C SER A 58 -3.83 14.41 -5.30
N LYS A 59 -3.45 13.53 -6.24
CA LYS A 59 -3.86 13.64 -7.65
C LYS A 59 -5.36 13.47 -7.87
N ILE A 60 -6.00 12.57 -7.13
CA ILE A 60 -7.46 12.36 -7.17
C ILE A 60 -8.18 13.64 -6.74
N ASP A 61 -7.73 14.26 -5.65
CA ASP A 61 -8.32 15.48 -5.11
C ASP A 61 -8.11 16.66 -6.08
N SER A 62 -6.90 16.78 -6.65
CA SER A 62 -6.62 17.75 -7.72
C SER A 62 -7.51 17.54 -8.93
N PHE A 63 -7.65 16.31 -9.44
CA PHE A 63 -8.50 16.01 -10.59
C PHE A 63 -9.94 16.46 -10.35
N ASN A 64 -10.53 16.11 -9.20
CA ASN A 64 -11.90 16.46 -8.87
C ASN A 64 -12.14 17.98 -8.79
N LYS A 65 -11.10 18.74 -8.43
CA LYS A 65 -11.15 20.20 -8.38
C LYS A 65 -10.97 20.81 -9.78
N GLU A 66 -9.93 20.39 -10.49
CA GLU A 66 -9.52 20.95 -11.78
C GLU A 66 -10.53 20.64 -12.89
N ILE A 67 -11.12 19.43 -12.89
CA ILE A 67 -12.09 19.04 -13.94
C ILE A 67 -13.34 19.91 -13.93
N LYS A 68 -13.77 20.37 -12.74
CA LYS A 68 -14.92 21.28 -12.61
C LYS A 68 -14.61 22.67 -13.15
N ALA A 69 -13.38 23.15 -12.93
CA ALA A 69 -12.95 24.45 -13.44
C ALA A 69 -12.84 24.40 -14.98
N ALA A 70 -12.15 23.39 -15.52
CA ALA A 70 -12.02 23.19 -16.95
C ALA A 70 -13.37 23.05 -17.65
N ALA A 71 -14.28 22.25 -17.08
CA ALA A 71 -15.62 22.08 -17.64
C ALA A 71 -16.43 23.38 -17.71
N LYS A 72 -16.23 24.29 -16.75
CA LYS A 72 -16.88 25.61 -16.75
C LYS A 72 -16.33 26.50 -17.86
N GLU A 73 -15.02 26.43 -18.14
CA GLU A 73 -14.35 27.18 -19.21
C GLU A 73 -14.76 26.66 -20.59
N ASP A 74 -14.87 25.33 -20.75
CA ASP A 74 -15.19 24.68 -22.02
C ASP A 74 -16.69 24.54 -22.30
N HIS A 75 -17.54 24.98 -21.37
CA HIS A 75 -19.00 24.78 -21.41
C HIS A 75 -19.40 23.29 -21.58
N THR A 76 -18.63 22.40 -20.96
CA THR A 76 -18.85 20.94 -20.99
C THR A 76 -20.15 20.56 -20.29
N ASP A 77 -20.85 19.55 -20.83
CA ASP A 77 -22.09 19.03 -20.27
C ASP A 77 -21.90 18.48 -18.83
N GLU A 78 -22.85 18.81 -17.94
CA GLU A 78 -22.77 18.42 -16.53
C GLU A 78 -22.79 16.90 -16.34
N ALA A 79 -23.47 16.14 -17.20
CA ALA A 79 -23.50 14.69 -17.15
C ALA A 79 -22.13 14.07 -17.42
N ASP A 80 -21.36 14.62 -18.36
CA ASP A 80 -20.01 14.16 -18.68
C ASP A 80 -19.03 14.45 -17.53
N VAL A 81 -19.12 15.64 -16.92
CA VAL A 81 -18.33 15.98 -15.73
C VAL A 81 -18.66 15.05 -14.57
N LYS A 82 -19.95 14.77 -14.34
CA LYS A 82 -20.39 13.86 -13.30
C LYS A 82 -19.91 12.43 -13.55
N TRP A 83 -19.90 11.99 -14.81
CA TRP A 83 -19.34 10.69 -15.18
C TRP A 83 -17.84 10.61 -14.87
N LEU A 84 -17.06 11.63 -15.23
CA LEU A 84 -15.62 11.70 -14.96
C LEU A 84 -15.30 11.70 -13.45
N ILE A 85 -16.05 12.47 -12.66
CA ILE A 85 -15.91 12.46 -11.20
C ILE A 85 -16.28 11.09 -10.63
N GLY A 86 -17.35 10.47 -11.13
CA GLY A 86 -17.75 9.12 -10.71
C GLY A 86 -16.71 8.06 -11.07
N TRP A 87 -16.07 8.18 -12.23
CA TRP A 87 -14.95 7.34 -12.62
C TRP A 87 -13.74 7.52 -11.70
N ASN A 88 -13.38 8.76 -11.37
CA ASN A 88 -12.29 9.06 -10.44
C ASN A 88 -12.61 8.60 -9.00
N GLY A 89 -13.88 8.62 -8.59
CA GLY A 89 -14.34 8.05 -7.32
C GLY A 89 -14.09 6.54 -7.23
N LYS A 90 -14.38 5.78 -8.29
CA LYS A 90 -14.03 4.34 -8.33
C LYS A 90 -12.52 4.10 -8.23
N TYR A 91 -11.73 5.03 -8.76
CA TYR A 91 -10.27 4.98 -8.64
C TYR A 91 -9.82 5.28 -7.20
N ASP A 92 -10.45 6.25 -6.52
CA ASP A 92 -10.23 6.55 -5.11
C ASP A 92 -10.51 5.34 -4.20
N ASP A 93 -11.60 4.62 -4.44
CA ASP A 93 -11.93 3.40 -3.71
C ASP A 93 -10.79 2.36 -3.81
N LYS A 94 -10.20 2.18 -5.00
CA LYS A 94 -9.09 1.25 -5.20
C LYS A 94 -7.80 1.71 -4.53
N VAL A 95 -7.57 3.02 -4.47
CA VAL A 95 -6.44 3.60 -3.75
C VAL A 95 -6.61 3.44 -2.23
N ASN A 96 -7.84 3.55 -1.72
CA ASN A 96 -8.15 3.28 -0.32
C ASN A 96 -7.99 1.80 0.05
N ASP A 97 -8.45 0.87 -0.81
CA ASP A 97 -8.21 -0.58 -0.64
C ASP A 97 -6.70 -0.88 -0.53
N PHE A 98 -5.90 -0.22 -1.38
CA PHE A 98 -4.44 -0.35 -1.38
C PHE A 98 -3.82 0.15 -0.06
N LYS A 99 -4.29 1.27 0.49
CA LYS A 99 -3.85 1.74 1.81
C LYS A 99 -4.20 0.76 2.93
N SER A 100 -5.43 0.25 2.95
CA SER A 100 -5.85 -0.74 3.96
C SER A 100 -4.95 -1.96 3.94
N THR A 101 -4.60 -2.46 2.74
CA THR A 101 -3.65 -3.56 2.59
C THR A 101 -2.26 -3.20 3.16
N ALA A 102 -1.78 -1.98 2.95
CA ALA A 102 -0.51 -1.52 3.50
C ALA A 102 -0.53 -1.44 5.03
N ASP A 103 -1.65 -1.01 5.62
CA ASP A 103 -1.84 -0.94 7.08
C ASP A 103 -1.91 -2.34 7.72
N GLU A 104 -2.51 -3.31 7.03
CA GLU A 104 -2.49 -4.72 7.44
C GLU A 104 -1.07 -5.31 7.43
N LEU A 105 -0.29 -5.01 6.38
CA LEU A 105 1.12 -5.43 6.29
C LEU A 105 1.96 -4.80 7.40
N ASP A 106 1.74 -3.52 7.74
CA ASP A 106 2.42 -2.83 8.84
C ASP A 106 2.15 -3.53 10.18
N SER A 107 0.88 -3.89 10.41
CA SER A 107 0.46 -4.64 11.61
C SER A 107 1.12 -6.03 11.71
N LEU A 108 1.39 -6.70 10.59
CA LEU A 108 2.13 -7.96 10.57
C LEU A 108 3.61 -7.76 10.92
N VAL A 109 4.20 -6.65 10.47
CA VAL A 109 5.57 -6.29 10.82
C VAL A 109 5.70 -5.93 12.30
N ASP A 110 4.71 -5.27 12.89
CA ASP A 110 4.65 -5.02 14.34
C ASP A 110 4.64 -6.34 15.13
N LYS A 111 3.83 -7.32 14.72
CA LYS A 111 3.82 -8.66 15.34
C LYS A 111 5.16 -9.38 15.20
N LEU A 112 5.84 -9.23 14.07
CA LEU A 112 7.19 -9.78 13.88
C LEU A 112 8.18 -9.12 14.85
N GLN A 113 8.11 -7.80 15.02
CA GLN A 113 8.93 -7.07 15.98
C GLN A 113 8.69 -7.58 17.41
N GLU A 114 7.44 -7.70 17.86
CA GLU A 114 7.10 -8.23 19.19
C GLU A 114 7.74 -9.62 19.42
N LYS A 115 7.69 -10.49 18.41
CA LYS A 115 8.31 -11.82 18.48
C LYS A 115 9.83 -11.73 18.57
N LEU A 116 10.48 -10.87 17.79
CA LEU A 116 11.94 -10.73 17.79
C LEU A 116 12.46 -10.03 19.06
N SER A 117 11.71 -9.09 19.61
CA SER A 117 12.03 -8.36 20.85
C SER A 117 12.07 -9.28 22.06
N ALA A 118 11.30 -10.37 22.05
CA ALA A 118 11.32 -11.40 23.09
C ALA A 118 12.61 -12.27 23.10
N TYR A 119 13.55 -12.04 22.18
CA TYR A 119 14.82 -12.77 22.07
C TYR A 119 16.08 -11.88 22.17
N GLN A 120 15.91 -10.57 22.36
CA GLN A 120 17.01 -9.63 22.64
C GLN A 120 17.17 -9.43 24.14
#